data_AF-A0A7M3P528-F1
#
_entry.id   AF-A0A7M3P528-F1
#
_cell.length_a   1.000
_cell.length_b   1.000
_cell.length_c   1.000
_cell.angle_alpha   90.00
_cell.angle_beta   90.00
_cell.angle_gamma   90.00
#
_symmetry.space_group_name_H-M   'P 1'
#
loop_
_entity.id
_entity.type
_entity.pdbx_description
1 polymer ?
#
loop_
_entity_poly.entity_id
_entity_poly.type
_entity_poly.pdbx_seq_one_letter_code
_entity_poly.pdbx_strand_id
1 'polypeptide(L)'
;MQLSRFAVGVVSGATAVVALGGLGTRLISGTESTSALDEYSSTSVGGHKALAAYVVAGRTESKFHPLAWVGDKLSGVTCPTGLKAVAGASLTCTGHKSGGGTVRIPVHVTRADAGSVTWTFER
;
A
#
# COMPACT_ATOMS: atom_id res chain seq x y z
N MET A 1 5.29 11.70 53.21
CA MET A 1 5.60 13.08 52.79
C MET A 1 4.89 13.35 51.47
N GLN A 2 3.87 14.21 51.49
CA GLN A 2 3.12 14.63 50.31
C GLN A 2 3.92 15.67 49.53
N LEU A 3 3.96 15.57 48.20
CA LEU A 3 4.37 16.67 47.32
C LEU A 3 3.34 16.86 46.20
N SER A 4 2.20 17.41 46.60
CA SER A 4 1.63 18.66 46.09
C SER A 4 1.75 19.01 44.58
N ARG A 5 0.55 19.28 44.02
CA ARG A 5 0.12 20.44 43.20
C ARG A 5 -0.32 20.13 41.77
N PHE A 6 -1.64 20.00 41.63
CA PHE A 6 -2.38 20.18 40.39
C PHE A 6 -2.23 21.63 39.92
N ALA A 7 -1.72 21.81 38.70
CA ALA A 7 -1.77 23.07 37.98
C ALA A 7 -2.61 22.88 36.72
N VAL A 8 -3.80 23.49 36.76
CA VAL A 8 -4.69 23.72 35.62
C VAL A 8 -4.01 24.67 34.64
N GLY A 9 -4.09 24.38 33.34
CA GLY A 9 -3.65 25.27 32.28
C GLY A 9 -4.46 25.04 31.01
N VAL A 10 -5.59 25.75 30.91
CA VAL A 10 -6.35 25.95 29.67
C VAL A 10 -5.56 26.89 28.79
N VAL A 11 -5.08 26.42 27.63
CA VAL A 11 -4.62 27.27 26.53
C VAL A 11 -5.27 26.79 25.24
N SER A 12 -6.15 27.67 24.76
CA SER A 12 -6.65 27.89 23.42
C SER A 12 -5.88 27.27 22.25
N GLY A 13 -6.64 26.66 21.34
CA GLY A 13 -6.42 26.83 19.90
C GLY A 13 -5.26 26.06 19.27
N ALA A 14 -5.48 24.79 18.98
CA ALA A 14 -5.08 24.17 17.72
C ALA A 14 -5.99 22.94 17.53
N THR A 15 -6.64 22.84 16.39
CA THR A 15 -7.36 21.64 15.97
C THR A 15 -6.48 20.42 16.19
N ALA A 16 -6.87 19.53 17.10
CA ALA A 16 -6.26 18.23 17.26
C ALA A 16 -6.45 17.48 15.93
N VAL A 17 -5.39 17.46 15.10
CA VAL A 17 -5.36 16.61 13.92
C VAL A 17 -5.38 15.18 14.45
N VAL A 18 -6.48 14.49 14.18
CA VAL A 18 -6.70 13.11 14.57
C VAL A 18 -5.54 12.27 14.04
N ALA A 19 -4.64 11.84 14.93
CA ALA A 19 -3.58 10.90 14.64
C ALA A 19 -4.18 9.49 14.49
N LEU A 20 -4.92 9.24 13.40
CA LEU A 20 -5.26 7.89 12.92
C LEU A 20 -4.24 7.46 11.86
N GLY A 21 -2.97 7.51 12.24
CA GLY A 21 -1.82 7.24 11.38
C GLY A 21 -0.90 6.15 11.91
N GLY A 22 -1.47 4.96 12.18
CA GLY A 22 -0.77 3.69 11.95
C GLY A 22 0.23 3.20 13.00
N LEU A 23 -0.27 2.38 13.93
CA LEU A 23 0.46 1.34 14.67
C LEU A 23 1.02 0.21 13.74
N GLY A 24 1.34 0.48 12.46
CA GLY A 24 1.62 -0.55 11.44
C GLY A 24 2.90 -0.39 10.61
N THR A 25 3.79 0.55 10.94
CA THR A 25 4.90 0.95 10.06
C THR A 25 6.15 0.06 10.09
N ARG A 26 6.16 -1.08 10.78
CA ARG A 26 7.39 -1.87 10.97
C ARG A 26 7.50 -3.17 10.15
N LEU A 27 6.47 -3.58 9.41
CA LEU A 27 6.49 -4.85 8.65
C LEU A 27 6.32 -4.71 7.12
N ILE A 28 6.08 -3.48 6.61
CA ILE A 28 5.63 -3.25 5.22
C ILE A 28 6.75 -2.71 4.31
N SER A 29 7.91 -2.31 4.85
CA SER A 29 8.97 -1.64 4.08
C SER A 29 9.52 -2.44 2.89
N GLY A 30 9.28 -3.76 2.82
CA GLY A 30 9.71 -4.60 1.68
C GLY A 30 8.74 -4.61 0.49
N THR A 31 7.45 -4.36 0.71
CA THR A 31 6.37 -4.48 -0.29
C THR A 31 5.85 -3.13 -0.78
N GLU A 32 6.31 -2.03 -0.18
CA GLU A 32 6.04 -0.69 -0.69
C GLU A 32 6.71 -0.44 -2.05
N SER A 33 6.02 0.31 -2.89
CA SER A 33 6.45 0.72 -4.22
C SER A 33 5.87 2.08 -4.58
N THR A 34 6.73 2.96 -5.08
CA THR A 34 6.29 4.19 -5.76
C THR A 34 6.39 3.97 -7.26
N SER A 35 5.32 4.33 -7.97
CA SER A 35 5.25 4.26 -9.43
C SER A 35 4.89 5.62 -9.99
N ALA A 36 5.55 6.02 -11.07
CA ALA A 36 5.10 7.15 -11.88
C ALA A 36 3.74 6.81 -12.51
N LEU A 37 2.99 7.86 -12.84
CA LEU A 37 1.75 7.78 -13.61
C LEU A 37 2.01 8.50 -14.94
N ASP A 38 2.60 7.78 -15.89
CA ASP A 38 2.93 8.23 -17.24
C ASP A 38 2.06 7.52 -18.29
N GLU A 39 2.27 7.83 -19.57
CA GLU A 39 1.47 7.29 -20.68
C GLU A 39 1.55 5.76 -20.83
N TYR A 40 2.61 5.13 -20.36
CA TYR A 40 2.77 3.68 -20.38
C TYR A 40 2.21 3.04 -19.12
N SER A 41 2.48 3.65 -17.96
CA SER A 41 2.19 3.05 -16.66
C SER A 41 0.80 3.38 -16.11
N SER A 42 0.07 4.33 -16.70
CA SER A 42 -1.24 4.77 -16.19
C SER A 42 -2.43 4.36 -17.07
N THR A 43 -3.59 4.28 -16.43
CA THR A 43 -4.90 4.03 -17.02
C THR A 43 -5.97 4.85 -16.28
N SER A 44 -7.24 4.71 -16.64
CA SER A 44 -8.35 5.35 -15.94
C SER A 44 -9.31 4.31 -15.36
N VAL A 45 -9.67 4.47 -14.09
CA VAL A 45 -10.64 3.62 -13.39
C VAL A 45 -11.70 4.51 -12.76
N GLY A 46 -12.93 4.43 -13.30
CA GLY A 46 -14.06 5.22 -12.81
C GLY A 46 -13.81 6.74 -12.89
N GLY A 47 -13.14 7.21 -13.95
CA GLY A 47 -12.84 8.63 -14.17
C GLY A 47 -11.61 9.16 -13.42
N HIS A 48 -10.92 8.33 -12.63
CA HIS A 48 -9.69 8.70 -11.94
C HIS A 48 -8.47 8.08 -12.60
N LYS A 49 -7.35 8.83 -12.61
CA LYS A 49 -6.04 8.28 -12.97
C LYS A 49 -5.71 7.10 -12.07
N ALA A 50 -5.20 6.04 -12.66
CA ALA A 50 -4.89 4.79 -11.98
C ALA A 50 -3.57 4.24 -12.52
N LEU A 51 -2.85 3.50 -11.69
CA LEU A 51 -1.73 2.70 -12.13
C LEU A 51 -2.26 1.47 -12.88
N ALA A 52 -1.71 1.17 -14.05
CA ALA A 52 -2.16 0.06 -14.87
C ALA A 52 -1.99 -1.28 -14.16
N ALA A 53 -2.96 -2.19 -14.36
CA ALA A 53 -3.02 -3.49 -13.67
C ALA A 53 -1.74 -4.31 -13.87
N TYR A 54 -1.17 -4.29 -15.08
CA TYR A 54 0.04 -5.03 -15.42
C TYR A 54 1.27 -4.52 -14.65
N VAL A 55 1.34 -3.21 -14.34
CA VAL A 55 2.43 -2.63 -13.55
C VAL A 55 2.34 -3.11 -12.11
N VAL A 56 1.13 -3.09 -11.53
CA VAL A 56 0.87 -3.60 -10.17
C VAL A 56 1.22 -5.07 -10.09
N ALA A 57 0.72 -5.87 -11.04
CA ALA A 57 0.98 -7.30 -11.12
C ALA A 57 2.48 -7.61 -11.23
N GLY A 58 3.17 -7.02 -12.22
CA GLY A 58 4.58 -7.28 -12.46
C GLY A 58 5.49 -6.84 -11.31
N ARG A 59 5.21 -5.69 -10.69
CA ARG A 59 5.94 -5.22 -9.49
C ARG A 59 5.71 -6.15 -8.30
N THR A 60 4.45 -6.56 -8.09
CA THR A 60 4.08 -7.49 -7.02
C THR A 60 4.83 -8.80 -7.22
N GLU A 61 4.73 -9.42 -8.40
CA GLU A 61 5.40 -10.69 -8.73
C GLU A 61 6.91 -10.60 -8.55
N SER A 62 7.55 -9.52 -9.03
CA SER A 62 9.00 -9.31 -8.92
C SER A 62 9.51 -9.20 -7.48
N LYS A 63 8.63 -8.83 -6.54
CA LYS A 63 8.95 -8.68 -5.13
C LYS A 63 8.73 -9.97 -4.32
N PHE A 64 8.10 -10.99 -4.90
CA PHE A 64 8.11 -12.35 -4.37
C PHE A 64 9.38 -13.07 -4.85
N HIS A 65 10.09 -13.72 -3.94
CA HIS A 65 11.41 -14.29 -4.24
C HIS A 65 11.43 -15.79 -3.97
N PRO A 66 12.07 -16.63 -4.81
CA PRO A 66 12.14 -18.09 -4.61
C PRO A 66 13.04 -18.53 -3.44
N LEU A 67 13.68 -17.59 -2.74
CA LEU A 67 14.55 -17.95 -1.63
C LEU A 67 13.68 -18.24 -0.42
N ALA A 68 13.78 -19.47 0.11
CA ALA A 68 12.96 -19.95 1.23
C ALA A 68 13.04 -19.06 2.49
N TRP A 69 14.10 -18.26 2.64
CA TRP A 69 14.26 -17.30 3.74
C TRP A 69 13.61 -15.92 3.49
N VAL A 70 13.12 -15.64 2.27
CA VAL A 70 12.48 -14.37 1.85
C VAL A 70 10.98 -14.56 1.56
N GLY A 71 10.57 -15.73 1.05
CA GLY A 71 9.17 -16.08 0.81
C GLY A 71 8.96 -17.15 -0.27
N ASP A 72 7.70 -17.36 -0.65
CA ASP A 72 7.32 -18.22 -1.77
C ASP A 72 7.52 -17.49 -3.12
N LYS A 73 7.95 -18.22 -4.16
CA LYS A 73 7.86 -17.71 -5.54
C LYS A 73 6.39 -17.69 -5.97
N LEU A 74 5.95 -16.52 -6.44
CA LEU A 74 4.68 -16.39 -7.15
C LEU A 74 4.90 -16.35 -8.66
N SER A 75 3.88 -16.76 -9.39
CA SER A 75 3.83 -16.64 -10.85
C SER A 75 2.41 -16.31 -11.31
N GLY A 76 2.31 -15.61 -12.43
CA GLY A 76 1.04 -15.29 -13.07
C GLY A 76 0.18 -14.35 -12.23
N VAL A 77 0.79 -13.36 -11.58
CA VAL A 77 0.03 -12.39 -10.80
C VAL A 77 -0.88 -11.60 -11.75
N THR A 78 -2.16 -11.55 -11.44
CA THR A 78 -3.18 -10.82 -12.20
C THR A 78 -3.96 -9.92 -11.26
N CYS A 79 -4.17 -8.67 -11.66
CA CYS A 79 -5.00 -7.72 -10.92
C CYS A 79 -6.27 -7.43 -11.74
N PRO A 80 -7.46 -7.39 -11.11
CA PRO A 80 -8.73 -7.28 -11.83
C PRO A 80 -8.90 -5.95 -12.57
N THR A 81 -8.30 -4.88 -12.04
CA THR A 81 -8.35 -3.53 -12.59
C THR A 81 -7.03 -2.82 -12.34
N GLY A 82 -6.88 -1.60 -12.88
CA GLY A 82 -5.85 -0.68 -12.42
C GLY A 82 -6.04 -0.27 -10.96
N LEU A 83 -4.94 0.12 -10.30
CA LEU A 83 -4.93 0.65 -8.95
C LEU A 83 -5.21 2.15 -9.01
N LYS A 84 -6.41 2.54 -8.59
CA LYS A 84 -6.83 3.95 -8.56
C LYS A 84 -5.82 4.78 -7.75
N ALA A 85 -5.29 5.87 -8.33
CA ALA A 85 -4.32 6.74 -7.66
C ALA A 85 -5.03 7.69 -6.68
N VAL A 86 -5.65 7.11 -5.65
CA VAL A 86 -6.34 7.81 -4.56
C VAL A 86 -5.88 7.17 -3.26
N ALA A 87 -5.45 7.97 -2.29
CA ALA A 87 -5.03 7.46 -0.99
C ALA A 87 -6.15 6.64 -0.33
N GLY A 88 -5.81 5.46 0.19
CA GLY A 88 -6.77 4.52 0.76
C GLY A 88 -7.48 3.62 -0.25
N ALA A 89 -7.30 3.82 -1.56
CA ALA A 89 -7.81 2.89 -2.56
C ALA A 89 -7.12 1.52 -2.43
N SER A 90 -7.88 0.45 -2.66
CA SER A 90 -7.37 -0.90 -2.60
C SER A 90 -7.97 -1.81 -3.66
N LEU A 91 -7.23 -2.85 -4.02
CA LEU A 91 -7.71 -3.96 -4.83
C LEU A 91 -7.06 -5.25 -4.35
N THR A 92 -7.53 -6.38 -4.88
CA THR A 92 -6.93 -7.68 -4.58
C THR A 92 -6.46 -8.31 -5.87
N CYS A 93 -5.15 -8.49 -6.00
CA CYS A 93 -4.57 -9.29 -7.08
C CYS A 93 -4.59 -10.77 -6.70
N THR A 94 -4.47 -11.65 -7.69
CA THR A 94 -4.37 -13.09 -7.51
C THR A 94 -3.10 -13.60 -8.15
N GLY A 95 -2.40 -14.52 -7.49
CA GLY A 95 -1.22 -15.17 -8.05
C GLY A 95 -1.20 -16.66 -7.71
N HIS A 96 -0.24 -17.38 -8.27
CA HIS A 96 -0.08 -18.82 -8.04
C HIS A 96 1.25 -19.12 -7.35
N LYS A 97 1.23 -19.96 -6.31
CA LYS A 97 2.44 -20.45 -5.66
C LYS A 97 3.06 -21.58 -6.46
N SER A 98 4.39 -21.69 -6.41
CA SER A 98 5.12 -22.79 -7.06
C SER A 98 4.74 -24.19 -6.55
N GLY A 99 4.25 -24.31 -5.31
CA GLY A 99 3.80 -25.57 -4.71
C GLY A 99 2.34 -25.94 -5.02
N GLY A 100 1.68 -25.19 -5.90
CA GLY A 100 0.24 -25.27 -6.11
C GLY A 100 -0.53 -24.36 -5.13
N GLY A 101 -1.67 -23.86 -5.59
CA GLY A 101 -2.55 -22.98 -4.82
C GLY A 101 -2.54 -21.53 -5.30
N THR A 102 -3.70 -20.90 -5.15
CA THR A 102 -3.92 -19.48 -5.47
C THR A 102 -3.79 -18.65 -4.21
N VAL A 103 -3.06 -17.53 -4.31
CA VAL A 103 -2.98 -16.51 -3.27
C VAL A 103 -3.79 -15.30 -3.66
N ARG A 104 -4.37 -14.64 -2.65
CA ARG A 104 -4.97 -13.33 -2.78
C ARG A 104 -4.02 -12.32 -2.17
N ILE A 105 -3.70 -11.28 -2.93
CA ILE A 105 -2.68 -10.29 -2.60
C ILE A 105 -3.41 -8.95 -2.49
N PRO A 106 -3.81 -8.54 -1.27
CA PRO A 106 -4.32 -7.20 -1.01
C PRO A 106 -3.28 -6.16 -1.42
N VAL A 107 -3.71 -5.14 -2.15
CA VAL A 107 -2.89 -4.01 -2.59
C VAL A 107 -3.58 -2.73 -2.15
N HIS A 108 -2.82 -1.79 -1.58
CA HIS A 108 -3.31 -0.56 -0.97
C HIS A 108 -2.49 0.64 -1.41
N VAL A 109 -3.14 1.75 -1.70
CA VAL A 109 -2.50 3.04 -1.96
C VAL A 109 -2.29 3.76 -0.64
N THR A 110 -1.03 4.04 -0.31
CA THR A 110 -0.65 4.80 0.89
C THR A 110 -0.56 6.29 0.60
N ARG A 111 -0.17 6.68 -0.62
CA ARG A 111 -0.10 8.07 -1.07
C ARG A 111 -0.38 8.18 -2.56
N ALA A 112 -1.05 9.24 -2.96
CA ALA A 112 -1.23 9.57 -4.37
C ALA A 112 -0.94 11.06 -4.59
N ASP A 113 -0.15 11.32 -5.63
CA ASP A 113 0.21 12.64 -6.12
C ASP A 113 -0.22 12.76 -7.60
N ALA A 114 -0.15 13.95 -8.18
CA ALA A 114 -0.59 14.17 -9.57
C ALA A 114 0.14 13.31 -10.63
N GLY A 115 1.41 12.98 -10.35
CA GLY A 115 2.28 12.23 -11.26
C GLY A 115 2.79 10.91 -10.73
N SER A 116 2.46 10.53 -9.49
CA SER A 116 2.97 9.31 -8.86
C SER A 116 1.99 8.74 -7.86
N VAL A 117 2.10 7.44 -7.61
CA VAL A 117 1.35 6.75 -6.57
C VAL A 117 2.28 5.86 -5.77
N THR A 118 2.22 5.98 -4.45
CA THR A 118 2.87 5.07 -3.50
C THR A 118 1.84 4.08 -3.00
N TRP A 119 2.19 2.81 -3.08
CA TRP A 119 1.32 1.71 -2.77
C TRP A 119 2.10 0.56 -2.18
N THR A 120 1.39 -0.35 -1.53
CA THR A 120 1.95 -1.53 -0.90
C THR A 120 1.04 -2.73 -1.12
N PHE A 121 1.56 -3.92 -0.88
CA PHE A 121 0.79 -5.15 -0.93
C PHE A 121 1.15 -6.09 0.22
N GLU A 122 0.23 -7.00 0.55
CA GLU A 122 0.37 -8.02 1.60
C GLU A 122 0.77 -9.38 0.99
N ARG A 123 1.46 -10.21 1.78
CA ARG A 123 1.94 -11.55 1.35
C ARG A 123 1.25 -12.66 2.11
#